data_AF-A0AAD8YKA3-F1
#
_entry.id   AF-A0AAD8YKA3-F1
#
_cell.length_a   1.000
_cell.length_b   1.000
_cell.length_c   1.000
_cell.angle_alpha   90.00
_cell.angle_beta   90.00
_cell.angle_gamma   90.00
#
_symmetry.space_group_name_H-M   'P 1'
#
loop_
_entity.id
_entity.type
_entity.pdbx_description
1 polymer ?
#
loop_
_entity_poly.entity_id
_entity_poly.type
_entity_poly.pdbx_seq_one_letter_code
_entity_poly.pdbx_strand_id
1 'polypeptide(L)'
;MVVLRRLLRQSTLQMAQAVSSKDSGRNDEFIKMLESMGASVATLGTSIEQMKTSLESSNDAIAKELSKQDPASTSVGEQAKMASFISDLPDVMGLASKMQEEVSKVSETLQGFMSNPISLSQEMTITPSVSGYCAFTEDGKSYDIPAGFIFPQCDLYGAWRHWLTGFPDHKIRNNKNEIIDAPIKPLRLVSLGNVHQSAKKKFKDGWRPILIFMQAEIDQDLDSVPVASIDDAFIKMTYDQAMSALHSKAPNMTSGKNEQKHLTWKVATWSRKIREEQLGPTQGAQHRPVIPLPPAPVVHIVPQQAPVPPQAPIPPPAQFAPPLPVNNMRNNMQIPSIPEMHPDNMHV
;
A
#
# COMPACT_ATOMS: atom_id res chain seq x y z
N MET A 1 -8.56 -25.45 12.19
CA MET A 1 -7.82 -24.17 12.00
C MET A 1 -6.57 -24.29 11.11
N VAL A 2 -5.57 -25.10 11.46
CA VAL A 2 -4.31 -25.20 10.66
C VAL A 2 -4.56 -25.71 9.22
N VAL A 3 -5.43 -26.70 9.06
CA VAL A 3 -5.81 -27.26 7.75
C VAL A 3 -6.53 -26.22 6.88
N LEU A 4 -7.48 -25.47 7.45
CA LEU A 4 -8.22 -24.41 6.75
C LEU A 4 -7.28 -23.28 6.28
N ARG A 5 -6.33 -22.86 7.13
CA ARG A 5 -5.30 -21.87 6.75
C ARG A 5 -4.39 -22.38 5.64
N ARG A 6 -4.09 -23.69 5.60
CA ARG A 6 -3.29 -24.30 4.54
C ARG A 6 -4.04 -24.35 3.22
N LEU A 7 -5.34 -24.70 3.24
CA LEU A 7 -6.22 -24.68 2.06
C LEU A 7 -6.39 -23.26 1.50
N LEU A 8 -6.65 -22.27 2.35
CA LEU A 8 -6.74 -20.86 1.94
C LEU A 8 -5.43 -20.36 1.32
N ARG A 9 -4.28 -20.67 1.92
CA ARG A 9 -2.97 -20.31 1.34
C ARG A 9 -2.72 -21.00 0.01
N GLN A 10 -3.08 -22.27 -0.13
CA GLN A 10 -2.90 -23.02 -1.37
C GLN A 10 -3.78 -22.46 -2.49
N SER A 11 -5.04 -22.12 -2.18
CA SER A 11 -5.96 -21.46 -3.11
C SER A 11 -5.46 -20.07 -3.52
N THR A 12 -4.90 -19.29 -2.58
CA THR A 12 -4.30 -17.97 -2.88
C THR A 12 -3.07 -18.09 -3.80
N LEU A 13 -2.25 -19.13 -3.59
CA LEU A 13 -1.10 -19.43 -4.47
C LEU A 13 -1.55 -19.85 -5.87
N GLN A 14 -2.61 -20.64 -5.99
CA GLN A 14 -3.18 -21.02 -7.29
C GLN A 14 -3.75 -19.80 -8.03
N MET A 15 -4.43 -18.88 -7.33
CA MET A 15 -4.89 -17.61 -7.92
C MET A 15 -3.72 -16.77 -8.43
N ALA A 16 -2.64 -16.64 -7.66
CA ALA A 16 -1.45 -15.89 -8.08
C ALA A 16 -0.77 -16.51 -9.32
N GLN A 17 -0.79 -17.84 -9.44
CA GLN A 17 -0.25 -18.56 -10.61
C GLN A 17 -1.16 -18.41 -11.84
N ALA A 18 -2.48 -18.43 -11.67
CA ALA A 18 -3.45 -18.27 -12.76
C ALA A 18 -3.41 -16.86 -13.38
N VAL A 19 -3.30 -15.81 -12.54
CA VAL A 19 -3.20 -14.41 -13.00
C VAL A 19 -1.89 -14.14 -13.76
N SER A 20 -0.86 -14.98 -13.56
CA SER A 20 0.46 -14.79 -14.18
C SER A 20 0.56 -15.27 -15.64
N SER A 21 -0.39 -16.03 -16.18
CA SER A 21 -0.24 -16.66 -17.51
C SER A 21 -1.22 -16.13 -18.57
N LYS A 22 -0.64 -15.47 -19.57
CA LYS A 22 -1.23 -14.90 -20.80
C LYS A 22 -1.90 -15.96 -21.69
N ASP A 23 -3.23 -16.05 -21.71
CA ASP A 23 -3.98 -16.46 -22.90
C ASP A 23 -5.44 -16.02 -22.76
N SER A 24 -6.05 -15.46 -23.80
CA SER A 24 -7.42 -14.94 -23.73
C SER A 24 -8.47 -16.04 -23.46
N GLY A 25 -8.17 -17.30 -23.82
CA GLY A 25 -8.98 -18.47 -23.43
C GLY A 25 -8.93 -18.82 -21.94
N ARG A 26 -7.91 -18.33 -21.21
CA ARG A 26 -7.75 -18.57 -19.77
C ARG A 26 -8.59 -17.65 -18.89
N ASN A 27 -9.13 -16.55 -19.42
CA ASN A 27 -10.06 -15.71 -18.66
C ASN A 27 -11.37 -16.47 -18.39
N ASP A 28 -11.87 -17.24 -19.36
CA ASP A 28 -13.04 -18.10 -19.14
C ASP A 28 -12.76 -19.22 -18.14
N GLU A 29 -11.55 -19.81 -18.19
CA GLU A 29 -11.12 -20.79 -17.18
C GLU A 29 -10.98 -20.15 -15.79
N PHE A 30 -10.50 -18.92 -15.71
CA PHE A 30 -10.37 -18.18 -14.45
C PHE A 30 -11.74 -17.80 -13.88
N ILE A 31 -12.68 -17.35 -14.72
CA ILE A 31 -14.07 -17.10 -14.31
C ILE A 31 -14.71 -18.40 -13.81
N LYS A 32 -14.58 -19.51 -14.55
CA LYS A 32 -15.06 -20.84 -14.11
C LYS A 32 -14.41 -21.29 -12.81
N MET A 33 -13.13 -20.97 -12.60
CA MET A 33 -12.42 -21.26 -11.36
C MET A 33 -12.97 -20.44 -10.19
N LEU A 34 -13.23 -19.14 -10.39
CA LEU A 34 -13.86 -18.29 -9.38
C LEU A 34 -15.29 -18.74 -9.04
N GLU A 35 -16.08 -19.10 -10.05
CA GLU A 35 -17.42 -19.68 -9.86
C GLU A 35 -17.35 -20.99 -9.09
N SER A 36 -16.41 -21.88 -9.43
CA SER A 36 -16.17 -23.14 -8.72
C SER A 36 -15.73 -22.92 -7.27
N MET A 37 -14.89 -21.90 -7.02
CA MET A 37 -14.51 -21.50 -5.66
C MET A 37 -15.70 -20.95 -4.89
N GLY A 38 -16.54 -20.11 -5.50
CA GLY A 38 -17.78 -19.61 -4.90
C GLY A 38 -18.71 -20.76 -4.50
N ALA A 39 -18.91 -21.74 -5.38
CA ALA A 39 -19.69 -22.94 -5.09
C ALA A 39 -19.08 -23.78 -3.95
N SER A 40 -17.74 -23.90 -3.91
CA SER A 40 -17.03 -24.63 -2.86
C SER A 40 -17.16 -23.94 -1.49
N VAL A 41 -17.07 -22.61 -1.44
CA VAL A 41 -17.28 -21.83 -0.21
C VAL A 41 -18.72 -21.94 0.27
N ALA A 42 -19.70 -21.88 -0.64
CA ALA A 42 -21.11 -22.09 -0.30
C ALA A 42 -21.35 -23.50 0.28
N THR A 43 -20.76 -24.52 -0.31
CA THR A 43 -20.83 -25.92 0.17
C THR A 43 -20.17 -26.09 1.54
N LEU A 44 -19.06 -25.40 1.80
CA LEU A 44 -18.43 -25.40 3.12
C LEU A 44 -19.34 -24.73 4.16
N GLY A 45 -19.98 -23.61 3.80
CA GLY A 45 -20.95 -22.93 4.67
C GLY A 45 -22.13 -23.83 5.07
N THR A 46 -22.71 -24.55 4.11
CA THR A 46 -23.80 -25.51 4.40
C THR A 46 -23.34 -26.67 5.28
N SER A 47 -22.12 -27.18 5.05
CA SER A 47 -21.53 -28.25 5.87
C SER A 47 -21.28 -27.81 7.32
N ILE A 48 -20.85 -26.56 7.54
CA ILE A 48 -20.66 -25.98 8.88
C ILE A 48 -22.01 -25.88 9.62
N GLU A 49 -23.07 -25.41 8.96
CA GLU A 49 -24.41 -25.34 9.56
C GLU A 49 -24.99 -26.73 9.88
N GLN A 50 -24.76 -27.72 9.01
CA GLN A 50 -25.13 -29.12 9.29
C GLN A 50 -24.38 -29.67 10.50
N MET A 51 -23.08 -29.37 10.64
CA MET A 51 -22.29 -29.81 11.79
C MET A 51 -22.80 -29.15 13.09
N LYS A 52 -23.14 -27.87 13.03
CA LYS A 52 -23.71 -27.12 14.16
C LYS A 52 -25.04 -27.73 14.63
N THR A 53 -25.98 -27.92 13.71
CA THR A 53 -27.30 -28.52 14.02
C THR A 53 -27.17 -29.96 14.54
N SER A 54 -26.23 -30.75 14.01
CA SER A 54 -25.95 -32.09 14.53
C SER A 54 -25.38 -32.08 15.96
N LEU A 55 -24.52 -31.10 16.29
CA LEU A 55 -23.98 -30.95 17.64
C LEU A 55 -25.06 -30.49 18.63
N GLU A 56 -25.91 -29.55 18.23
CA GLU A 56 -27.06 -29.09 19.03
C GLU A 56 -28.01 -30.26 19.34
N SER A 57 -28.37 -31.04 18.32
CA SER A 57 -29.22 -32.23 18.51
C SER A 57 -28.58 -33.29 19.40
N SER A 58 -27.26 -33.51 19.29
CA SER A 58 -26.53 -34.44 20.16
C SER A 58 -26.50 -33.95 21.61
N ASN A 59 -26.31 -32.65 21.84
CA ASN A 59 -26.32 -32.06 23.18
C ASN A 59 -27.71 -32.18 23.83
N ASP A 60 -28.78 -31.94 23.08
CA ASP A 60 -30.15 -32.11 23.56
C ASP A 60 -30.47 -33.57 23.92
N ALA A 61 -29.99 -34.52 23.10
CA ALA A 61 -30.15 -35.95 23.37
C ALA A 61 -29.41 -36.37 24.66
N ILE A 62 -28.18 -35.88 24.86
CA ILE A 62 -27.40 -36.13 26.07
C ILE A 62 -28.10 -35.52 27.30
N ALA A 63 -28.56 -34.26 27.21
CA ALA A 63 -29.28 -33.60 28.29
C ALA A 63 -30.57 -34.35 28.67
N LYS A 64 -31.30 -34.86 27.68
CA LYS A 64 -32.49 -35.67 27.89
C LYS A 64 -32.16 -37.01 28.55
N GLU A 65 -31.08 -37.67 28.17
CA GLU A 65 -30.68 -38.93 28.78
C GLU A 65 -30.18 -38.74 30.22
N LEU A 66 -29.45 -37.66 30.50
CA LEU A 66 -29.05 -37.29 31.86
C LEU A 66 -30.25 -36.97 32.75
N SER A 67 -31.30 -36.35 32.21
CA SER A 67 -32.54 -36.07 32.97
C SER A 67 -33.33 -37.32 33.37
N LYS A 68 -33.07 -38.47 32.74
CA LYS A 68 -33.71 -39.76 33.08
C LYS A 68 -32.97 -40.53 34.18
N GLN A 69 -31.74 -40.16 34.52
CA GLN A 69 -31.01 -40.82 35.60
C GLN A 69 -31.56 -40.36 36.94
N ASP A 70 -31.99 -41.33 37.77
CA ASP A 70 -32.57 -41.07 39.08
C ASP A 70 -31.55 -40.37 40.01
N PRO A 71 -31.83 -39.16 40.51
CA PRO A 71 -30.89 -38.37 41.31
C PRO A 71 -30.53 -39.01 42.66
N ALA A 72 -31.24 -40.07 43.06
CA ALA A 72 -31.04 -40.75 44.34
C ALA A 72 -29.86 -41.77 44.35
N SER A 73 -29.25 -42.06 43.19
CA SER A 73 -28.25 -43.14 43.07
C SER A 73 -26.80 -42.68 42.89
N THR A 74 -26.56 -41.37 42.72
CA THR A 74 -25.22 -40.84 42.37
C THR A 74 -24.56 -40.21 43.58
N SER A 75 -23.34 -40.65 43.91
CA SER A 75 -22.59 -40.09 45.03
C SER A 75 -22.19 -38.63 44.76
N VAL A 76 -22.28 -37.76 45.78
CA VAL A 76 -21.97 -36.32 45.68
C VAL A 76 -20.56 -36.04 45.11
N GLY A 77 -19.62 -36.98 45.28
CA GLY A 77 -18.26 -36.88 44.74
C GLY A 77 -18.13 -37.05 43.23
N GLU A 78 -19.05 -37.75 42.57
CA GLU A 78 -19.03 -37.97 41.12
C GLU A 78 -19.63 -36.80 40.34
N GLN A 79 -20.66 -36.14 40.88
CA GLN A 79 -21.21 -34.92 40.29
C GLN A 79 -20.19 -33.78 40.20
N ALA A 80 -19.34 -33.61 41.23
CA ALA A 80 -18.31 -32.58 41.23
C ALA A 80 -17.21 -32.84 40.16
N LYS A 81 -16.83 -34.10 39.94
CA LYS A 81 -15.88 -34.48 38.90
C LYS A 81 -16.45 -34.31 37.50
N MET A 82 -17.74 -34.61 37.33
CA MET A 82 -18.41 -34.45 36.04
C MET A 82 -18.61 -32.96 35.70
N ALA A 83 -18.93 -32.12 36.69
CA ALA A 83 -19.01 -30.67 36.51
C ALA A 83 -17.65 -30.06 36.12
N SER A 84 -16.54 -30.49 36.74
CA SER A 84 -15.20 -29.99 36.37
C SER A 84 -14.77 -30.44 34.97
N PHE A 85 -15.13 -31.67 34.58
CA PHE A 85 -14.84 -32.16 33.23
C PHE A 85 -15.61 -31.37 32.17
N ILE A 86 -16.88 -31.02 32.44
CA ILE A 86 -17.69 -30.19 31.53
C ILE A 86 -17.11 -28.78 31.39
N SER A 87 -16.58 -28.19 32.47
CA SER A 87 -15.94 -26.86 32.39
C SER A 87 -14.60 -26.85 31.64
N ASP A 88 -13.91 -27.99 31.56
CA ASP A 88 -12.64 -28.13 30.83
C ASP A 88 -12.82 -28.47 29.34
N LEU A 89 -14.05 -28.76 28.89
CA LEU A 89 -14.31 -28.98 27.47
C LEU A 89 -14.09 -27.67 26.68
N PRO A 90 -13.35 -27.71 25.56
CA PRO A 90 -13.13 -26.54 24.73
C PRO A 90 -14.47 -25.98 24.25
N ASP A 91 -14.62 -24.65 24.25
CA ASP A 91 -15.81 -23.94 23.78
C ASP A 91 -16.04 -24.17 22.26
N VAL A 92 -16.70 -25.29 21.95
CA VAL A 92 -17.00 -25.72 20.58
C VAL A 92 -17.96 -24.74 19.90
N MET A 93 -18.89 -24.16 20.68
CA MET A 93 -19.83 -23.13 20.20
C MET A 93 -19.11 -21.84 19.80
N GLY A 94 -18.14 -21.39 20.60
CA GLY A 94 -17.29 -20.26 20.27
C GLY A 94 -16.40 -20.51 19.06
N LEU A 95 -15.96 -21.76 18.85
CA LEU A 95 -15.19 -22.13 17.67
C LEU A 95 -16.04 -22.12 16.39
N ALA A 96 -17.25 -22.67 16.43
CA ALA A 96 -18.19 -22.66 15.29
C ALA A 96 -18.55 -21.21 14.90
N SER A 97 -18.81 -20.36 15.89
CA SER A 97 -19.11 -18.94 15.67
C SER A 97 -17.95 -18.19 15.02
N LYS A 98 -16.71 -18.44 15.47
CA LYS A 98 -15.50 -17.87 14.85
C LYS A 98 -15.29 -18.38 13.42
N MET A 99 -15.57 -19.65 13.15
CA MET A 99 -15.46 -20.18 11.79
C MET A 99 -16.50 -19.55 10.86
N GLN A 100 -17.73 -19.36 11.32
CA GLN A 100 -18.78 -18.70 10.54
C GLN A 100 -18.40 -17.24 10.22
N GLU A 101 -17.88 -16.49 11.19
CA GLU A 101 -17.44 -15.11 10.98
C GLU A 101 -16.33 -15.01 9.91
N GLU A 102 -15.34 -15.89 9.96
CA GLU A 102 -14.25 -15.92 8.97
C GLU A 102 -14.74 -16.34 7.57
N VAL A 103 -15.69 -17.28 7.49
CA VAL A 103 -16.31 -17.67 6.20
C VAL A 103 -17.12 -16.52 5.61
N SER A 104 -17.89 -15.80 6.43
CA SER A 104 -18.63 -14.60 5.99
C SER A 104 -17.69 -13.52 5.46
N LYS A 105 -16.59 -13.22 6.14
CA LYS A 105 -15.58 -12.24 5.67
C LYS A 105 -14.98 -12.64 4.32
N VAL A 106 -14.67 -13.92 4.13
CA VAL A 106 -14.14 -14.44 2.85
C VAL A 106 -15.19 -14.32 1.75
N SER A 107 -16.45 -14.65 2.06
CA SER A 107 -17.58 -14.52 1.13
C SER A 107 -17.80 -13.08 0.70
N GLU A 108 -17.85 -12.14 1.65
CA GLU A 108 -17.99 -10.70 1.36
C GLU A 108 -16.83 -10.18 0.50
N THR A 109 -15.60 -10.63 0.78
CA THR A 109 -14.42 -10.26 -0.01
C THR A 109 -14.55 -10.77 -1.45
N LEU A 110 -14.91 -12.04 -1.63
CA LEU A 110 -15.13 -12.65 -2.96
C LEU A 110 -16.29 -11.99 -3.71
N GLN A 111 -17.40 -11.72 -3.03
CA GLN A 111 -18.56 -11.07 -3.62
C GLN A 111 -18.22 -9.62 -4.01
N GLY A 112 -17.35 -8.94 -3.26
CA GLY A 112 -16.77 -7.65 -3.63
C GLY A 112 -15.97 -7.71 -4.94
N PHE A 113 -15.19 -8.78 -5.15
CA PHE A 113 -14.47 -9.01 -6.41
C PHE A 113 -15.41 -9.36 -7.59
N MET A 114 -16.55 -10.02 -7.34
CA MET A 114 -17.51 -10.38 -8.39
C MET A 114 -18.46 -9.23 -8.75
N SER A 115 -18.92 -8.46 -7.74
CA SER A 115 -19.94 -7.41 -7.91
C SER A 115 -19.36 -6.11 -8.45
N ASN A 116 -18.09 -5.84 -8.13
CA ASN A 116 -17.28 -4.91 -8.89
C ASN A 116 -16.37 -5.76 -9.75
N PRO A 117 -16.78 -6.16 -10.98
CA PRO A 117 -15.78 -6.52 -11.97
C PRO A 117 -14.85 -5.33 -11.99
N ILE A 118 -13.62 -5.51 -11.50
CA ILE A 118 -12.55 -4.52 -11.59
C ILE A 118 -12.71 -3.94 -12.97
N SER A 119 -13.07 -2.66 -13.06
CA SER A 119 -13.36 -2.02 -14.33
C SER A 119 -12.07 -2.13 -15.13
N LEU A 120 -12.00 -3.16 -15.97
CA LEU A 120 -10.76 -3.81 -16.39
C LEU A 120 -10.11 -3.04 -17.53
N SER A 121 -10.35 -1.74 -17.58
CA SER A 121 -9.93 -0.86 -18.65
C SER A 121 -10.11 0.59 -18.22
N GLN A 122 -9.63 0.94 -17.02
CA GLN A 122 -9.11 2.29 -16.87
C GLN A 122 -7.92 2.40 -17.82
N GLU A 123 -8.18 2.99 -18.99
CA GLU A 123 -7.22 3.11 -20.08
C GLU A 123 -6.08 4.01 -19.62
N MET A 124 -4.99 3.39 -19.19
CA MET A 124 -3.77 4.10 -18.83
C MET A 124 -3.08 4.56 -20.12
N THR A 125 -3.03 5.87 -20.32
CA THR A 125 -2.27 6.46 -21.43
C THR A 125 -0.85 6.75 -20.96
N ILE A 126 0.14 6.26 -21.71
CA ILE A 126 1.55 6.49 -21.41
C ILE A 126 2.07 7.54 -22.37
N THR A 127 2.53 8.66 -21.83
CA THR A 127 3.06 9.78 -22.62
C THR A 127 4.57 9.88 -22.36
N PRO A 128 5.43 9.62 -23.37
CA PRO A 128 6.85 9.90 -23.26
C PRO A 128 7.07 11.39 -23.01
N SER A 129 7.85 11.74 -21.99
CA SER A 129 8.26 13.11 -21.70
C SER A 129 9.57 13.44 -22.41
N VAL A 130 9.84 14.73 -22.63
CA VAL A 130 11.12 15.27 -23.13
C VAL A 130 12.32 14.86 -22.28
N SER A 131 12.09 14.47 -21.02
CA SER A 131 13.14 13.99 -20.10
C SER A 131 13.54 12.53 -20.31
N GLY A 132 12.96 11.82 -21.28
CA GLY A 132 13.18 10.38 -21.48
C GLY A 132 12.43 9.47 -20.49
N TYR A 133 11.55 10.05 -19.65
CA TYR A 133 10.72 9.32 -18.69
C TYR A 133 9.25 9.40 -19.10
N CYS A 134 8.45 8.44 -18.65
CA CYS A 134 7.02 8.43 -18.94
C CYS A 134 6.22 9.23 -17.91
N ALA A 135 5.14 9.86 -18.38
CA ALA A 135 4.01 10.28 -17.57
C ALA A 135 2.84 9.32 -17.84
N PHE A 136 2.06 9.03 -16.79
CA PHE A 136 0.96 8.07 -16.84
C PHE A 136 -0.36 8.80 -16.60
N THR A 137 -1.26 8.79 -17.57
CA THR A 137 -2.55 9.47 -17.45
C THR A 137 -3.66 8.45 -17.25
N GLU A 138 -4.46 8.64 -16.21
CA GLU A 138 -5.61 7.81 -15.84
C GLU A 138 -6.73 8.74 -15.36
N ASP A 139 -7.93 8.61 -15.93
CA ASP A 139 -9.08 9.52 -15.70
C ASP A 139 -8.76 11.01 -15.89
N GLY A 140 -7.91 11.34 -16.86
CA GLY A 140 -7.47 12.72 -17.10
C GLY A 140 -6.52 13.29 -16.02
N LYS A 141 -6.10 12.49 -15.04
CA LYS A 141 -5.06 12.86 -14.07
C LYS A 141 -3.72 12.29 -14.49
N SER A 142 -2.69 13.13 -14.45
CA SER A 142 -1.31 12.73 -14.73
C SER A 142 -0.62 12.26 -13.44
N TYR A 143 0.05 11.12 -13.54
CA TYR A 143 0.84 10.48 -12.49
C TYR A 143 2.29 10.29 -12.95
N ASP A 144 3.21 10.38 -12.00
CA ASP A 144 4.64 10.09 -12.20
C ASP A 144 4.95 8.60 -12.00
N ILE A 145 4.09 7.89 -11.26
CA ILE A 145 4.19 6.46 -10.96
C ILE A 145 2.87 5.80 -11.37
N PRO A 146 2.89 4.74 -12.20
CA PRO A 146 1.67 4.14 -12.72
C PRO A 146 0.85 3.44 -11.65
N ALA A 147 -0.44 3.29 -11.90
CA ALA A 147 -1.31 2.42 -11.11
C ALA A 147 -0.77 0.99 -11.07
N GLY A 148 -0.91 0.33 -9.92
CA GLY A 148 -0.40 -1.03 -9.72
C GLY A 148 1.13 -1.15 -9.55
N PHE A 149 1.91 -0.07 -9.66
CA PHE A 149 3.35 -0.14 -9.43
C PHE A 149 3.68 -0.62 -8.01
N ILE A 150 4.56 -1.62 -7.92
CA ILE A 150 5.03 -2.19 -6.65
C ILE A 150 6.49 -1.82 -6.45
N PHE A 151 6.76 -0.99 -5.44
CA PHE A 151 8.14 -0.70 -5.02
C PHE A 151 8.87 -2.00 -4.61
N PRO A 152 10.09 -2.23 -5.10
CA PRO A 152 10.87 -3.42 -4.80
C PRO A 152 11.22 -3.49 -3.30
N GLN A 153 11.62 -4.68 -2.84
CA GLN A 153 12.10 -4.86 -1.47
C GLN A 153 13.64 -4.80 -1.42
N CYS A 154 14.19 -3.61 -1.57
CA CYS A 154 15.64 -3.38 -1.54
C CYS A 154 16.16 -2.90 -0.17
N ASP A 155 17.47 -2.95 -0.03
CA ASP A 155 18.21 -2.25 1.02
C ASP A 155 18.22 -0.72 0.77
N LEU A 156 18.91 0.02 1.63
CA LEU A 156 18.98 1.47 1.53
C LEU A 156 19.78 1.93 0.31
N TYR A 157 20.87 1.23 -0.04
CA TYR A 157 21.67 1.55 -1.23
C TYR A 157 20.86 1.40 -2.53
N GLY A 158 20.13 0.30 -2.69
CA GLY A 158 19.25 0.10 -3.85
C GLY A 158 18.14 1.15 -3.92
N ALA A 159 17.57 1.53 -2.76
CA ALA A 159 16.59 2.61 -2.71
C ALA A 159 17.20 3.97 -3.09
N TRP A 160 18.43 4.25 -2.65
CA TRP A 160 19.19 5.45 -2.99
C TRP A 160 19.51 5.52 -4.49
N ARG A 161 19.90 4.40 -5.12
CA ARG A 161 20.04 4.32 -6.58
C ARG A 161 18.73 4.71 -7.28
N HIS A 162 17.59 4.13 -6.90
CA HIS A 162 16.29 4.49 -7.48
C HIS A 162 15.84 5.92 -7.17
N TRP A 163 16.28 6.49 -6.05
CA TRP A 163 16.09 7.90 -5.73
C TRP A 163 16.75 8.81 -6.77
N LEU A 164 17.95 8.42 -7.22
CA LEU A 164 18.76 9.18 -8.17
C LEU A 164 18.46 8.88 -9.64
N THR A 165 18.13 7.64 -10.01
CA THR A 165 17.98 7.25 -11.42
C THR A 165 16.56 6.83 -11.81
N GLY A 166 15.70 6.58 -10.84
CA GLY A 166 14.33 6.10 -11.06
C GLY A 166 14.29 4.61 -11.38
N PHE A 167 13.42 4.23 -12.30
CA PHE A 167 13.33 2.87 -12.85
C PHE A 167 13.42 2.92 -14.37
N PRO A 168 14.64 3.07 -14.93
CA PRO A 168 14.83 3.19 -16.38
C PRO A 168 14.38 1.93 -17.14
N ASP A 169 14.52 0.76 -16.52
CA ASP A 169 14.14 -0.52 -17.13
C ASP A 169 12.69 -0.93 -16.82
N HIS A 170 11.86 -0.01 -16.30
CA HIS A 170 10.47 -0.34 -16.01
C HIS A 170 9.71 -0.64 -17.29
N LYS A 171 8.96 -1.75 -17.29
CA LYS A 171 8.11 -2.17 -18.40
C LYS A 171 6.70 -2.37 -17.89
N ILE A 172 5.73 -1.95 -18.69
CA ILE A 172 4.32 -2.10 -18.41
C ILE A 172 3.64 -2.83 -19.57
N ARG A 173 2.55 -3.51 -19.27
CA ARG A 173 1.72 -4.18 -20.27
C ARG A 173 0.61 -3.21 -20.70
N ASN A 174 0.51 -2.94 -22.00
CA ASN A 174 -0.54 -2.07 -22.54
C ASN A 174 -1.88 -2.83 -22.70
N ASN A 175 -2.92 -2.11 -23.14
CA ASN A 175 -4.26 -2.67 -23.39
C ASN A 175 -4.28 -3.77 -24.47
N LYS A 176 -3.26 -3.83 -25.33
CA LYS A 176 -3.06 -4.87 -26.35
C LYS A 176 -2.25 -6.06 -25.84
N ASN A 177 -1.98 -6.13 -24.53
CA ASN A 177 -1.18 -7.19 -23.90
C ASN A 177 0.31 -7.21 -24.34
N GLU A 178 0.76 -6.14 -24.98
CA GLU A 178 2.15 -5.93 -25.40
C GLU A 178 2.95 -5.37 -24.22
N ILE A 179 4.21 -5.77 -24.10
CA ILE A 179 5.14 -5.21 -23.10
C ILE A 179 5.82 -4.02 -23.75
N ILE A 180 5.64 -2.85 -23.15
CA ILE A 180 6.26 -1.60 -23.60
C ILE A 180 7.18 -1.04 -22.52
N ASP A 181 8.28 -0.42 -22.94
CA ASP A 181 9.19 0.27 -22.03
C ASP A 181 8.52 1.56 -21.54
N ALA A 182 8.49 1.72 -20.22
CA ALA A 182 7.82 2.83 -19.54
C ALA A 182 8.69 3.34 -18.37
N PRO A 183 9.87 3.92 -18.67
CA PRO A 183 10.82 4.35 -17.66
C PRO A 183 10.18 5.31 -16.66
N ILE A 184 10.35 5.03 -15.36
CA ILE A 184 9.86 5.89 -14.27
C ILE A 184 10.99 6.86 -13.89
N LYS A 185 10.65 8.14 -13.79
CA LYS A 185 11.60 9.21 -13.42
C LYS A 185 12.23 9.00 -12.04
N PRO A 186 13.37 9.64 -11.74
CA PRO A 186 13.99 9.58 -10.42
C PRO A 186 13.01 9.92 -9.31
N LEU A 187 13.02 9.12 -8.24
CA LEU A 187 12.03 9.28 -7.17
C LEU A 187 12.16 10.63 -6.44
N ARG A 188 13.34 11.27 -6.47
CA ARG A 188 13.52 12.63 -5.95
C ARG A 188 12.67 13.69 -6.68
N LEU A 189 12.42 13.46 -7.97
CA LEU A 189 11.63 14.34 -8.84
C LEU A 189 10.12 14.01 -8.82
N VAL A 190 9.71 12.97 -8.09
CA VAL A 190 8.32 12.53 -8.02
C VAL A 190 7.55 13.34 -6.97
N SER A 191 6.48 14.00 -7.41
CA SER A 191 5.58 14.72 -6.49
C SER A 191 4.61 13.76 -5.81
N LEU A 192 4.42 13.87 -4.49
CA LEU A 192 3.42 13.06 -3.76
C LEU A 192 1.98 13.24 -4.27
N GLY A 193 1.67 14.38 -4.90
CA GLY A 193 0.38 14.62 -5.55
C GLY A 193 0.16 13.73 -6.76
N ASN A 194 1.25 13.38 -7.46
CA ASN A 194 1.26 12.65 -8.71
C ASN A 194 1.61 11.15 -8.53
N VAL A 195 1.55 10.63 -7.30
CA VAL A 195 1.72 9.20 -7.05
C VAL A 195 0.35 8.54 -6.94
N HIS A 196 0.12 7.52 -7.76
CA HIS A 196 -1.12 6.74 -7.71
C HIS A 196 -1.34 6.14 -6.31
N GLN A 197 -2.60 6.06 -5.86
CA GLN A 197 -2.96 5.69 -4.48
C GLN A 197 -2.40 4.33 -4.05
N SER A 198 -2.34 3.38 -4.98
CA SER A 198 -1.78 2.02 -4.76
C SER A 198 -0.32 2.06 -4.29
N ALA A 199 0.47 3.01 -4.78
CA ALA A 199 1.89 3.15 -4.49
C ALA A 199 2.17 4.23 -3.42
N LYS A 200 1.23 5.16 -3.24
CA LYS A 200 1.38 6.37 -2.42
C LYS A 200 1.77 6.09 -0.98
N LYS A 201 1.10 5.16 -0.30
CA LYS A 201 1.40 4.80 1.09
C LYS A 201 2.84 4.28 1.23
N LYS A 202 3.24 3.36 0.34
CA LYS A 202 4.56 2.74 0.38
C LYS A 202 5.67 3.74 0.07
N PHE A 203 5.42 4.67 -0.86
CA PHE A 203 6.35 5.76 -1.13
C PHE A 203 6.45 6.75 0.04
N LYS A 204 5.31 7.33 0.46
CA LYS A 204 5.21 8.35 1.50
C LYS A 204 5.77 7.88 2.85
N ASP A 205 5.43 6.67 3.28
CA ASP A 205 5.76 6.19 4.63
C ASP A 205 6.94 5.22 4.64
N GLY A 206 7.21 4.53 3.53
CA GLY A 206 8.21 3.47 3.46
C GLY A 206 9.54 3.88 2.83
N TRP A 207 9.55 4.84 1.92
CA TRP A 207 10.74 5.19 1.14
C TRP A 207 11.18 6.63 1.37
N ARG A 208 10.26 7.57 1.12
CA ARG A 208 10.54 9.00 1.07
C ARG A 208 11.21 9.57 2.33
N PRO A 209 10.84 9.17 3.58
CA PRO A 209 11.37 9.82 4.77
C PRO A 209 12.89 9.67 4.94
N ILE A 210 13.44 8.46 4.78
CA ILE A 210 14.89 8.28 4.88
C ILE A 210 15.63 8.88 3.69
N LEU A 211 15.06 8.82 2.49
CA LEU A 211 15.72 9.33 1.28
C LEU A 211 15.78 10.86 1.27
N ILE A 212 14.73 11.56 1.72
CA ILE A 212 14.77 13.01 1.93
C ILE A 212 15.79 13.36 3.01
N PHE A 213 15.83 12.61 4.11
CA PHE A 213 16.81 12.82 5.16
C PHE A 213 18.24 12.73 4.59
N MET A 214 18.55 11.66 3.86
CA MET A 214 19.86 11.48 3.22
C MET A 214 20.21 12.60 2.22
N GLN A 215 19.25 13.02 1.39
CA GLN A 215 19.45 14.12 0.44
C GLN A 215 19.74 15.45 1.13
N ALA A 216 19.08 15.75 2.26
CA ALA A 216 19.28 16.99 3.01
C ALA A 216 20.70 17.09 3.63
N GLU A 217 21.43 15.98 3.72
CA GLU A 217 22.77 15.93 4.28
C GLU A 217 23.89 15.98 3.23
N ILE A 218 23.53 16.06 1.94
CA ILE A 218 24.48 16.17 0.85
C ILE A 218 24.59 17.65 0.48
N ASP A 219 25.80 18.21 0.49
CA ASP A 219 26.07 19.62 0.17
C ASP A 219 25.82 19.99 -1.31
N GLN A 220 25.48 19.00 -2.14
CA GLN A 220 25.18 19.18 -3.57
C GLN A 220 23.67 19.33 -3.79
N ASP A 221 23.30 20.27 -4.65
CA ASP A 221 21.93 20.37 -5.15
C ASP A 221 21.64 19.22 -6.14
N LEU A 222 21.20 18.08 -5.60
CA LEU A 222 20.87 16.89 -6.38
C LEU A 222 19.71 17.10 -7.37
N ASP A 223 18.88 18.12 -7.17
CA ASP A 223 17.76 18.41 -8.08
C ASP A 223 18.27 19.06 -9.37
N SER A 224 19.43 19.72 -9.33
CA SER A 224 20.11 20.29 -10.49
C SER A 224 20.93 19.29 -11.31
N VAL A 225 21.26 18.11 -10.75
CA VAL A 225 22.13 17.12 -11.40
C VAL A 225 21.37 16.38 -12.52
N PRO A 226 21.81 16.49 -13.80
CA PRO A 226 21.20 15.76 -14.90
C PRO A 226 21.29 14.25 -14.68
N VAL A 227 20.21 13.51 -14.95
CA VAL A 227 20.23 12.05 -14.70
C VAL A 227 21.25 11.33 -15.59
N ALA A 228 21.50 11.85 -16.80
CA ALA A 228 22.48 11.29 -17.71
C ALA A 228 23.94 11.35 -17.19
N SER A 229 24.23 12.21 -16.21
CA SER A 229 25.56 12.29 -15.57
C SER A 229 25.66 11.47 -14.28
N ILE A 230 24.61 10.76 -13.88
CA ILE A 230 24.59 9.96 -12.66
C ILE A 230 25.08 8.55 -13.02
N ASP A 231 26.36 8.28 -12.74
CA ASP A 231 26.97 6.96 -12.87
C ASP A 231 27.06 6.23 -11.51
N ASP A 232 27.54 4.99 -11.53
CA ASP A 232 27.68 4.18 -10.32
C ASP A 232 28.69 4.77 -9.32
N ALA A 233 29.71 5.48 -9.80
CA ALA A 233 30.69 6.15 -8.96
C ALA A 233 30.06 7.31 -8.18
N PHE A 234 29.26 8.13 -8.87
CA PHE A 234 28.47 9.21 -8.27
C PHE A 234 27.45 8.68 -7.26
N ILE A 235 26.72 7.62 -7.59
CA ILE A 235 25.75 6.99 -6.68
C ILE A 235 26.46 6.51 -5.40
N LYS A 236 27.60 5.82 -5.55
CA LYS A 236 28.35 5.33 -4.40
C LYS A 236 28.91 6.46 -3.54
N MET A 237 29.52 7.47 -4.16
CA MET A 237 30.08 8.63 -3.45
C MET A 237 29.02 9.36 -2.64
N THR A 238 27.88 9.69 -3.25
CA THR A 238 26.79 10.40 -2.57
C THR A 238 26.13 9.56 -1.49
N TYR A 239 26.02 8.24 -1.70
CA TYR A 239 25.54 7.32 -0.67
C TYR A 239 26.45 7.29 0.55
N ASP A 240 27.77 7.15 0.35
CA ASP A 240 28.74 7.10 1.44
C ASP A 240 28.73 8.41 2.25
N GLN A 241 28.61 9.55 1.58
CA GLN A 241 28.46 10.87 2.21
C GLN A 241 27.18 10.94 3.07
N ALA A 242 26.02 10.60 2.49
CA ALA A 242 24.75 10.60 3.21
C ALA A 242 24.73 9.62 4.39
N MET A 243 25.35 8.44 4.23
CA MET A 243 25.48 7.46 5.30
C MET A 243 26.37 7.99 6.43
N SER A 244 27.50 8.62 6.12
CA SER A 244 28.36 9.24 7.12
C SER A 244 27.59 10.29 7.94
N ALA A 245 26.81 11.14 7.28
CA ALA A 245 25.96 12.11 7.96
C ALA A 245 24.85 11.46 8.80
N LEU A 246 24.22 10.41 8.28
CA LEU A 246 23.21 9.62 9.00
C LEU A 246 23.80 8.99 10.28
N HIS A 247 25.00 8.41 10.20
CA HIS A 247 25.71 7.86 11.36
C HIS A 247 26.02 8.95 12.39
N SER A 248 26.39 10.16 11.95
CA SER A 248 26.69 11.27 12.84
C SER A 248 25.43 11.84 13.52
N LYS A 249 24.30 11.95 12.81
CA LYS A 249 23.07 12.57 13.31
C LYS A 249 22.13 11.62 14.05
N ALA A 250 22.20 10.33 13.74
CA ALA A 250 21.36 9.30 14.36
C ALA A 250 22.22 8.10 14.84
N PRO A 251 23.21 8.32 15.74
CA PRO A 251 24.13 7.26 16.18
C PRO A 251 23.40 6.09 16.84
N ASN A 252 22.24 6.33 17.48
CA ASN A 252 21.40 5.31 18.11
C ASN A 252 20.87 4.27 17.11
N MET A 253 20.68 4.67 15.85
CA MET A 253 20.18 3.78 14.81
C MET A 253 21.24 2.78 14.36
N THR A 254 22.52 3.10 14.49
CA THR A 254 23.62 2.32 13.91
C THR A 254 24.62 1.81 14.93
N SER A 255 24.49 2.17 16.20
CA SER A 255 25.41 1.75 17.27
C SER A 255 24.83 0.66 18.17
N GLY A 256 25.69 0.02 18.96
CA GLY A 256 25.31 -0.95 19.99
C GLY A 256 24.58 -2.16 19.41
N LYS A 257 23.36 -2.45 19.88
CA LYS A 257 22.58 -3.61 19.44
C LYS A 257 22.20 -3.58 17.95
N ASN A 258 22.36 -2.43 17.29
CA ASN A 258 22.00 -2.23 15.89
C ASN A 258 23.18 -2.26 14.93
N GLU A 259 24.42 -2.33 15.40
CA GLU A 259 25.65 -2.21 14.58
C GLU A 259 25.74 -3.22 13.44
N GLN A 260 25.28 -4.46 13.64
CA GLN A 260 25.22 -5.44 12.54
C GLN A 260 23.83 -5.53 11.91
N LYS A 261 22.79 -5.21 12.68
CA LYS A 261 21.39 -5.38 12.23
C LYS A 261 21.03 -4.40 11.13
N HIS A 262 21.54 -3.17 11.20
CA HIS A 262 21.17 -2.11 10.25
C HIS A 262 21.58 -2.43 8.81
N LEU A 263 22.64 -3.23 8.61
CA LEU A 263 23.07 -3.71 7.30
C LEU A 263 22.03 -4.59 6.59
N THR A 264 21.13 -5.22 7.36
CA THR A 264 20.05 -6.08 6.83
C THR A 264 18.71 -5.36 6.71
N TRP A 265 18.63 -4.10 7.16
CA TRP A 265 17.38 -3.36 7.15
C TRP A 265 16.95 -3.02 5.72
N LYS A 266 15.67 -3.22 5.45
CA LYS A 266 15.02 -2.71 4.26
C LYS A 266 14.76 -1.22 4.40
N VAL A 267 14.63 -0.52 3.27
CA VAL A 267 14.34 0.93 3.24
C VAL A 267 13.15 1.35 4.12
N ALA A 268 12.10 0.50 4.21
CA ALA A 268 10.95 0.75 5.07
C ALA A 268 11.31 0.75 6.57
N THR A 269 12.23 -0.12 6.99
CA THR A 269 12.73 -0.17 8.37
C THR A 269 13.53 1.09 8.68
N TRP A 270 14.41 1.52 7.75
CA TRP A 270 15.14 2.78 7.87
C TRP A 270 14.20 3.99 7.99
N SER A 271 13.22 4.11 7.11
CA SER A 271 12.20 5.17 7.15
C SER A 271 11.42 5.19 8.46
N ARG A 272 11.11 4.03 9.03
CA ARG A 272 10.48 3.95 10.35
C ARG A 272 11.41 4.44 11.44
N LYS A 273 12.67 3.97 11.46
CA LYS A 273 13.65 4.30 12.48
C LYS A 273 14.00 5.78 12.52
N ILE A 274 14.17 6.41 11.36
CA ILE A 274 14.46 7.85 11.31
C ILE A 274 13.28 8.70 11.81
N ARG A 275 12.03 8.27 11.58
CA ARG A 275 10.86 8.93 12.18
C ARG A 275 10.81 8.75 13.69
N GLU A 276 11.13 7.56 14.19
CA GLU A 276 11.23 7.31 15.64
C GLU A 276 12.31 8.21 16.27
N GLU A 277 13.44 8.43 15.59
CA GLU A 277 14.49 9.33 16.08
C GLU A 277 14.05 10.81 16.03
N GLN A 278 13.44 11.26 14.92
CA GLN A 278 13.01 12.66 14.72
C GLN A 278 11.85 13.09 15.62
N LEU A 279 10.93 12.18 15.93
CA LEU A 279 9.81 12.45 16.85
C LEU A 279 10.26 12.41 18.32
N GLY A 280 11.55 12.12 18.57
CA GLY A 280 12.08 11.79 19.88
C GLY A 280 11.51 10.47 20.42
N PRO A 281 11.93 10.03 21.61
CA PRO A 281 11.21 8.99 22.34
C PRO A 281 9.82 9.54 22.68
N THR A 282 8.88 9.41 21.74
CA THR A 282 7.46 9.55 21.99
C THR A 282 7.19 8.69 23.22
N GLN A 283 6.60 9.28 24.26
CA GLN A 283 6.40 8.73 25.61
C GLN A 283 5.47 7.49 25.64
N GLY A 284 5.62 6.55 24.71
CA GLY A 284 5.03 5.23 24.77
C GLY A 284 5.94 4.32 25.58
N ALA A 285 5.52 3.98 26.79
CA ALA A 285 6.08 2.92 27.64
C ALA A 285 7.25 3.25 28.60
N GLN A 286 7.47 4.52 28.96
CA GLN A 286 8.00 4.81 30.29
C GLN A 286 6.80 5.19 31.16
N HIS A 287 6.47 4.32 32.13
CA HIS A 287 5.58 4.65 33.24
C HIS A 287 5.99 6.01 33.82
N ARG A 288 5.30 7.09 33.45
CA ARG A 288 5.28 8.27 34.31
C ARG A 288 4.56 7.83 35.58
N PRO A 289 5.18 7.86 36.78
CA PRO A 289 4.40 7.83 38.00
C PRO A 289 3.37 8.97 37.87
N VAL A 290 2.09 8.62 38.02
CA VAL A 290 1.01 9.59 38.07
C VAL A 290 1.28 10.44 39.31
N ILE A 291 1.93 11.58 39.12
CA ILE A 291 2.00 12.61 40.16
C ILE A 291 0.57 13.15 40.26
N PRO A 292 -0.11 13.03 41.41
CA PRO A 292 -1.45 13.59 41.58
C PRO A 292 -1.41 15.07 41.24
N LEU A 293 -2.20 15.48 40.25
CA LEU A 293 -2.38 16.88 39.90
C LEU A 293 -2.95 17.60 41.14
N PRO A 294 -2.34 18.72 41.58
CA PRO A 294 -2.95 19.55 42.61
C PRO A 294 -4.31 20.07 42.12
N PRO A 295 -5.29 20.26 43.03
CA PRO A 295 -6.64 20.70 42.67
C PRO A 295 -6.56 22.02 41.91
N ALA A 296 -7.20 22.04 40.73
CA ALA A 296 -7.22 23.22 39.87
C ALA A 296 -7.89 24.40 40.62
N PRO A 297 -7.27 25.60 40.62
CA PRO A 297 -7.91 26.79 41.16
C PRO A 297 -9.15 27.12 40.33
N VAL A 298 -10.25 27.39 41.03
CA VAL A 298 -11.53 27.81 40.45
C VAL A 298 -11.35 29.18 39.79
N VAL A 299 -11.20 29.20 38.47
CA VAL A 299 -11.15 30.44 37.68
C VAL A 299 -12.59 30.92 37.47
N HIS A 300 -12.94 32.06 38.08
CA HIS A 300 -14.17 32.79 37.76
C HIS A 300 -14.06 33.35 36.34
N ILE A 301 -14.87 32.81 35.44
CA ILE A 301 -14.99 33.27 34.05
C ILE A 301 -15.89 34.50 34.05
N VAL A 302 -15.30 35.68 33.84
CA VAL A 302 -16.04 36.91 33.53
C VAL A 302 -16.47 36.85 32.05
N PRO A 303 -17.73 37.10 31.70
CA PRO A 303 -18.19 37.09 30.31
C PRO A 303 -17.50 38.19 29.49
N GLN A 304 -16.66 37.77 28.54
CA GLN A 304 -15.97 38.67 27.63
C GLN A 304 -16.94 39.05 26.49
N GLN A 305 -17.20 40.35 26.33
CA GLN A 305 -18.03 40.88 25.23
C GLN A 305 -17.41 40.55 23.87
N ALA A 306 -18.27 40.13 22.94
CA ALA A 306 -17.89 39.73 21.59
C ALA A 306 -17.25 40.91 20.82
N PRO A 307 -16.10 40.68 20.14
CA PRO A 307 -15.49 41.70 19.31
C PRO A 307 -16.34 41.99 18.06
N VAL A 308 -16.51 43.28 17.78
CA VAL A 308 -17.19 43.79 16.58
C VAL A 308 -16.39 43.36 15.34
N PRO A 309 -17.04 42.80 14.31
CA PRO A 309 -16.35 42.35 13.11
C PRO A 309 -15.75 43.54 12.33
N PRO A 310 -14.52 43.41 11.81
CA PRO A 310 -13.90 44.44 10.99
C PRO A 310 -14.65 44.59 9.65
N GLN A 311 -15.00 45.84 9.33
CA GLN A 311 -15.59 46.19 8.04
C GLN A 311 -14.60 45.88 6.90
N ALA A 312 -15.08 45.19 5.87
CA ALA A 312 -14.30 44.87 4.69
C ALA A 312 -13.94 46.16 3.91
N PRO A 313 -12.68 46.30 3.44
CA PRO A 313 -12.30 47.41 2.59
C PRO A 313 -13.05 47.39 1.26
N ILE A 314 -13.57 48.56 0.88
CA ILE A 314 -14.26 48.80 -0.39
C ILE A 314 -13.23 48.62 -1.52
N PRO A 315 -13.51 47.76 -2.53
CA PRO A 315 -12.60 47.57 -3.66
C PRO A 315 -12.57 48.84 -4.54
N PRO A 316 -11.39 49.22 -5.06
CA PRO A 316 -11.27 50.36 -5.97
C PRO A 316 -11.97 50.08 -7.30
N PRO A 317 -12.47 51.13 -7.98
CA PRO A 317 -13.16 51.00 -9.26
C PRO A 317 -12.22 50.45 -10.34
N ALA A 318 -12.74 49.48 -11.11
CA ALA A 318 -12.03 48.81 -12.18
C ALA A 318 -11.52 49.82 -13.22
N GLN A 319 -10.20 49.92 -13.35
CA GLN A 319 -9.57 50.64 -14.45
C GLN A 319 -9.60 49.75 -15.69
N PHE A 320 -10.27 50.23 -16.73
CA PHE A 320 -10.32 49.59 -18.05
C PHE A 320 -8.91 49.47 -18.62
N ALA A 321 -8.46 48.23 -18.80
CA ALA A 321 -7.23 47.95 -19.54
C ALA A 321 -7.43 48.27 -21.03
N PRO A 322 -6.50 48.96 -21.69
CA PRO A 322 -6.55 49.18 -23.13
C PRO A 322 -6.32 47.87 -23.91
N PRO A 323 -6.88 47.73 -25.13
CA PRO A 323 -6.77 46.52 -25.92
C PRO A 323 -5.33 46.28 -26.38
N LEU A 324 -4.89 45.02 -26.27
CA LEU A 324 -3.59 44.57 -26.76
C LEU A 324 -3.52 44.65 -28.30
N PRO A 325 -2.37 45.02 -28.87
CA PRO A 325 -2.19 45.07 -30.32
C PRO A 325 -2.20 43.66 -30.94
N VAL A 326 -3.03 43.51 -31.97
CA VAL A 326 -3.15 42.32 -32.82
C VAL A 326 -1.82 42.15 -33.57
N ASN A 327 -1.00 41.20 -33.13
CA ASN A 327 0.27 40.91 -33.77
C ASN A 327 0.04 39.92 -34.92
N ASN A 328 0.10 40.46 -36.13
CA ASN A 328 -0.17 39.78 -37.39
C ASN A 328 1.08 39.00 -37.83
N MET A 329 1.36 37.84 -37.23
CA MET A 329 2.44 36.96 -37.68
C MET A 329 1.95 36.02 -38.77
N ARG A 330 2.02 36.50 -40.02
CA ARG A 330 1.90 35.73 -41.24
C ARG A 330 3.30 35.28 -41.66
N ASN A 331 3.83 34.22 -41.05
CA ASN A 331 5.12 33.62 -41.44
C ASN A 331 4.91 32.30 -42.18
N ASN A 332 4.90 32.43 -43.50
CA ASN A 332 5.70 31.68 -44.47
C ASN A 332 6.35 30.37 -43.95
N MET A 333 5.64 29.24 -44.04
CA MET A 333 6.27 27.92 -43.99
C MET A 333 6.65 27.49 -45.41
N GLN A 334 7.92 27.69 -45.74
CA GLN A 334 8.58 27.09 -46.90
C GLN A 334 8.70 25.58 -46.63
N ILE A 335 8.01 24.76 -47.43
CA ILE A 335 8.10 23.29 -47.37
C ILE A 335 9.42 22.88 -48.05
N PRO A 336 10.34 22.16 -47.37
CA PRO A 336 11.52 21.59 -48.02
C PRO A 336 11.10 20.45 -48.96
N SER A 337 11.50 20.53 -50.23
CA SER A 337 11.33 19.48 -51.22
C SER A 337 12.07 18.21 -50.79
N ILE A 338 11.36 17.09 -50.78
CA ILE A 338 11.89 15.74 -50.52
C ILE A 338 12.67 15.28 -51.76
N PRO A 339 13.91 14.79 -51.65
CA PRO A 339 14.63 14.20 -52.76
C PRO A 339 14.03 12.84 -53.15
N GLU A 340 13.70 12.71 -54.42
CA GLU A 340 13.21 11.50 -55.08
C GLU A 340 14.34 10.45 -55.09
N MET A 341 14.16 9.33 -54.36
CA MET A 341 15.10 8.20 -54.39
C MET A 341 14.79 7.28 -55.57
N HIS A 342 15.71 7.26 -56.55
CA HIS A 342 15.74 6.30 -57.64
C HIS A 342 16.15 4.90 -57.14
N PRO A 343 15.41 3.82 -57.47
CA PRO A 343 15.83 2.46 -57.21
C PRO A 343 16.53 1.88 -58.45
N ASP A 344 17.86 1.97 -58.49
CA ASP A 344 18.69 1.19 -59.41
C ASP A 344 19.93 0.66 -58.68
N ASN A 345 19.85 -0.60 -58.24
CA ASN A 345 20.90 -1.61 -58.42
C ASN A 345 20.54 -2.88 -57.65
N MET A 346 19.87 -3.80 -58.35
CA MET A 346 20.00 -5.23 -58.08
C MET A 346 21.10 -5.78 -58.99
N HIS A 347 22.24 -6.14 -58.40
CA HIS A 347 23.20 -7.19 -58.80
C HIS A 347 24.12 -7.31 -57.57
N VAL A 348 24.23 -8.45 -56.87
CA VAL A 348 24.63 -9.80 -57.30
C VAL A 348 23.98 -10.84 -56.39
#